data_AF-A0A3P7IM62-F1
#
_entry.id   AF-A0A3P7IM62-F1
#
_cell.length_a   1.000
_cell.length_b   1.000
_cell.length_c   1.000
_cell.angle_alpha   90.00
_cell.angle_beta   90.00
_cell.angle_gamma   90.00
#
_symmetry.space_group_name_H-M   'P 1'
#
loop_
_entity.id
_entity.type
_entity.pdbx_description
1 polymer ?
#
loop_
_entity_poly.entity_id
_entity_poly.type
_entity_poly.pdbx_seq_one_letter_code
_entity_poly.pdbx_strand_id
1 'polypeptide(L)'
;MEPVLKHMDLHAHWKPPPLFAIHVFRAIIYSIQSQNSYFVIQELINHLDSMSSADAVIRIGIATVLSNIVSIAGTSIGPLLLSIFNSLLKHLRTSVDFERSDKCKDSEAEKMYQEALINAMGDFANALPDYQKVEMMMFTVGNIPNLDEKRVKQGDEFLQHVLVKTLLKVATKYRTAYLATVFTDSFLHTLIQLALVKDPQVRLGTQQIFHTLLDRFVH
;
A
#
# COMPACT_ATOMS: atom_id res chain seq x y z
N MET A 1 -10.31 -20.71 -4.75
CA MET A 1 -8.95 -20.34 -5.20
C MET A 1 -7.87 -21.30 -4.71
N GLU A 2 -8.12 -22.05 -3.63
CA GLU A 2 -7.15 -22.94 -2.96
C GLU A 2 -6.25 -23.81 -3.87
N PRO A 3 -6.74 -24.56 -4.89
CA PRO A 3 -5.84 -25.37 -5.72
C PRO A 3 -4.80 -24.55 -6.48
N VAL A 4 -5.17 -23.34 -6.92
CA VAL A 4 -4.27 -22.41 -7.63
C VAL A 4 -3.20 -21.91 -6.67
N LEU A 5 -3.59 -21.46 -5.47
CA LEU A 5 -2.65 -20.96 -4.45
C LEU A 5 -1.65 -22.06 -4.05
N LYS A 6 -2.15 -23.27 -3.77
CA LYS A 6 -1.31 -24.42 -3.43
C LYS A 6 -0.34 -24.79 -4.55
N HIS A 7 -0.77 -24.70 -5.81
CA HIS A 7 0.12 -24.91 -6.95
C HIS A 7 1.24 -23.85 -7.00
N MET A 8 0.92 -22.57 -6.76
CA MET A 8 1.94 -21.53 -6.70
C MET A 8 2.97 -21.76 -5.58
N ASP A 9 2.50 -22.21 -4.42
CA ASP A 9 3.36 -22.51 -3.26
C ASP A 9 4.30 -23.68 -3.54
N LEU A 10 3.73 -24.82 -3.98
CA LEU A 10 4.48 -26.07 -4.18
C LEU A 10 5.54 -25.96 -5.28
N HIS A 11 5.25 -25.17 -6.32
CA HIS A 11 6.14 -25.00 -7.47
C HIS A 11 6.95 -23.70 -7.42
N ALA A 12 6.95 -23.00 -6.28
CA ALA A 12 7.71 -21.78 -6.03
C ALA A 12 7.46 -20.66 -7.05
N HIS A 13 6.24 -20.56 -7.60
CA HIS A 13 5.87 -19.57 -8.61
C HIS A 13 5.71 -18.13 -8.06
N TRP A 14 5.79 -17.95 -6.74
CA TRP A 14 5.89 -16.63 -6.10
C TRP A 14 7.29 -16.04 -6.17
N LYS A 15 8.33 -16.85 -6.38
CA LYS A 15 9.71 -16.33 -6.44
C LYS A 15 9.90 -15.41 -7.66
N PRO A 16 10.74 -14.38 -7.55
CA PRO A 16 10.94 -13.41 -8.61
C PRO A 16 11.70 -14.02 -9.79
N PRO A 17 11.29 -13.66 -11.03
CA PRO A 17 10.11 -12.87 -11.33
C PRO A 17 8.82 -13.74 -11.26
N PRO A 18 7.73 -13.31 -10.59
CA PRO A 18 6.53 -14.13 -10.39
C PRO A 18 5.62 -14.15 -11.64
N LEU A 19 6.21 -14.25 -12.83
CA LEU A 19 5.52 -14.10 -14.12
C LEU A 19 4.43 -15.14 -14.29
N PHE A 20 4.71 -16.41 -13.97
CA PHE A 20 3.72 -17.47 -14.11
C PHE A 20 2.48 -17.18 -13.26
N ALA A 21 2.67 -16.84 -11.98
CA ALA A 21 1.58 -16.46 -11.10
C ALA A 21 0.81 -15.25 -11.65
N ILE A 22 1.50 -14.19 -12.09
CA ILE A 22 0.85 -13.02 -12.71
C ILE A 22 -0.06 -13.44 -13.88
N HIS A 23 0.44 -14.24 -14.82
CA HIS A 23 -0.35 -14.66 -15.99
C HIS A 23 -1.55 -15.51 -15.59
N VAL A 24 -1.40 -16.44 -14.64
CA VAL A 24 -2.50 -17.29 -14.17
C VAL A 24 -3.59 -16.45 -13.50
N PHE A 25 -3.22 -15.56 -12.58
CA PHE A 25 -4.21 -14.72 -11.88
C PHE A 25 -4.88 -13.72 -12.82
N ARG A 26 -4.16 -13.17 -13.81
CA ARG A 26 -4.77 -12.36 -14.88
C ARG A 26 -5.79 -13.17 -15.69
N ALA A 27 -5.43 -14.38 -16.13
CA ALA A 27 -6.33 -15.25 -16.87
C ALA A 27 -7.60 -15.56 -16.07
N ILE A 28 -7.47 -15.80 -14.76
CA ILE A 28 -8.62 -15.99 -13.86
C ILE A 28 -9.50 -14.74 -13.82
N ILE A 29 -8.94 -13.56 -13.56
CA ILE A 29 -9.70 -12.30 -13.50
C ILE A 29 -10.42 -12.01 -14.82
N TYR A 30 -9.79 -12.24 -15.97
CA TYR A 30 -10.41 -12.06 -17.28
C TYR A 30 -11.52 -13.07 -17.58
N SER A 31 -11.48 -14.24 -16.95
CA SER A 31 -12.42 -15.35 -17.21
C SER A 31 -13.66 -15.32 -16.31
N ILE A 32 -13.70 -14.44 -15.31
CA ILE A 32 -14.84 -14.30 -14.40
C ILE A 32 -15.61 -13.00 -14.67
N GLN A 33 -16.85 -12.96 -14.21
CA GLN A 33 -17.64 -11.73 -14.24
C GLN A 33 -16.99 -10.67 -13.35
N SER A 34 -16.97 -9.40 -13.79
CA SER A 34 -16.25 -8.32 -13.12
C SER A 34 -16.67 -8.12 -11.66
N GLN A 35 -17.96 -8.33 -11.33
CA GLN A 35 -18.49 -8.29 -9.97
C GLN A 35 -17.92 -9.37 -9.03
N ASN A 36 -17.29 -10.42 -9.56
CA ASN A 36 -16.68 -11.48 -8.75
C ASN A 36 -15.16 -11.28 -8.58
N SER A 37 -14.56 -10.28 -9.23
CA SER A 37 -13.11 -10.02 -9.18
C SER A 37 -12.61 -9.77 -7.75
N TYR A 38 -13.45 -9.20 -6.88
CA TYR A 38 -13.10 -8.97 -5.48
C TYR A 38 -12.77 -10.28 -4.74
N PHE A 39 -13.41 -11.40 -5.10
CA PHE A 39 -13.19 -12.68 -4.44
C PHE A 39 -11.75 -13.16 -4.66
N VAL A 40 -11.24 -13.03 -5.88
CA VAL A 40 -9.86 -13.42 -6.21
C VAL A 40 -8.85 -12.56 -5.47
N ILE A 41 -9.11 -11.25 -5.37
CA ILE A 41 -8.25 -10.31 -4.63
C ILE A 41 -8.29 -10.63 -3.13
N GLN A 42 -9.46 -10.88 -2.56
CA GLN A 42 -9.62 -11.23 -1.15
C GLN A 42 -8.87 -12.54 -0.83
N GLU A 43 -8.98 -13.55 -1.69
CA GLU A 43 -8.26 -14.82 -1.51
C GLU A 43 -6.73 -14.64 -1.55
N LEU A 44 -6.22 -13.73 -2.39
CA LEU A 44 -4.80 -13.40 -2.39
C LEU A 44 -4.36 -12.62 -1.14
N ILE A 45 -5.20 -11.73 -0.61
CA ILE A 45 -4.93 -11.04 0.67
C ILE A 45 -4.91 -12.05 1.83
N ASN A 46 -5.91 -12.94 1.89
CA ASN A 46 -5.96 -14.02 2.87
C ASN A 46 -4.73 -14.93 2.76
N HIS A 47 -4.25 -15.19 1.54
CA HIS A 47 -3.02 -15.95 1.31
C HIS A 47 -1.77 -15.19 1.77
N LEU A 48 -1.70 -13.88 1.54
CA LEU A 48 -0.61 -13.05 2.06
C LEU A 48 -0.61 -13.05 3.61
N ASP A 49 -1.78 -13.02 4.24
CA ASP A 49 -1.93 -13.14 5.70
C ASP A 49 -1.41 -14.50 6.21
N SER A 50 -1.76 -15.60 5.54
CA SER A 50 -1.28 -16.94 5.90
C SER A 50 0.23 -17.11 5.68
N MET A 51 0.80 -16.36 4.72
CA MET A 51 2.22 -16.31 4.39
C MET A 51 2.98 -15.19 5.12
N SER A 52 2.40 -14.60 6.17
CA SER A 52 2.99 -13.45 6.89
C SER A 52 4.40 -13.70 7.46
N SER A 53 4.74 -14.95 7.79
CA SER A 53 6.06 -15.38 8.27
C SER A 53 6.95 -16.02 7.21
N ALA A 54 6.47 -16.13 5.96
CA ALA A 54 7.27 -16.66 4.86
C ALA A 54 8.41 -15.71 4.47
N ASP A 55 9.38 -16.23 3.72
CA ASP A 55 10.47 -15.43 3.18
C ASP A 55 9.94 -14.19 2.47
N ALA A 56 10.60 -13.03 2.67
CA ALA A 56 10.21 -11.76 2.08
C ALA A 56 10.02 -11.87 0.55
N VAL A 57 10.84 -12.69 -0.11
CA VAL A 57 10.74 -13.00 -1.54
C VAL A 57 9.39 -13.57 -1.95
N ILE A 58 8.79 -14.46 -1.14
CA ILE A 58 7.46 -15.03 -1.40
C ILE A 58 6.38 -13.95 -1.21
N ARG A 59 6.47 -13.19 -0.12
CA ARG A 59 5.53 -12.11 0.19
C ARG A 59 5.56 -11.00 -0.87
N ILE A 60 6.74 -10.66 -1.40
CA ILE A 60 6.93 -9.77 -2.56
C ILE A 60 6.20 -10.34 -3.79
N GLY A 61 6.35 -11.64 -4.07
CA GLY A 61 5.68 -12.30 -5.18
C GLY A 61 4.17 -12.16 -5.12
N ILE A 62 3.57 -12.45 -3.96
CA ILE A 62 2.12 -12.35 -3.74
C ILE A 62 1.66 -10.88 -3.87
N ALA A 63 2.37 -9.93 -3.24
CA ALA A 63 2.07 -8.50 -3.34
C ALA A 63 2.17 -7.98 -4.78
N THR A 64 3.13 -8.48 -5.56
CA THR A 64 3.30 -8.15 -6.98
C THR A 64 2.12 -8.67 -7.80
N VAL A 65 1.66 -9.90 -7.56
CA VAL A 65 0.47 -10.45 -8.24
C VAL A 65 -0.76 -9.62 -7.90
N LEU A 66 -0.97 -9.26 -6.62
CA LEU A 66 -2.05 -8.38 -6.16
C LEU A 66 -2.07 -7.05 -6.93
N SER A 67 -0.95 -6.32 -6.98
CA SER A 67 -0.81 -5.07 -7.75
C SER A 67 -1.22 -5.26 -9.22
N ASN A 68 -0.76 -6.34 -9.86
CA ASN A 68 -0.97 -6.59 -11.29
C ASN A 68 -2.40 -6.94 -11.68
N ILE A 69 -3.22 -7.42 -10.74
CA ILE A 69 -4.63 -7.78 -11.02
C ILE A 69 -5.62 -6.70 -10.61
N VAL A 70 -5.29 -5.86 -9.64
CA VAL A 70 -6.21 -4.80 -9.19
C VAL A 70 -6.44 -3.74 -10.24
N SER A 71 -5.43 -3.43 -11.06
CA SER A 71 -5.61 -2.56 -12.22
C SER A 71 -6.62 -3.09 -13.24
N ILE A 72 -6.89 -4.40 -13.23
CA ILE A 72 -7.84 -5.08 -14.13
C ILE A 72 -9.22 -5.17 -13.49
N ALA A 73 -9.30 -5.42 -12.19
CA ALA A 73 -10.56 -5.53 -11.44
C ALA A 73 -11.35 -4.20 -11.41
N GLY A 74 -10.67 -3.06 -11.53
CA GLY A 74 -11.29 -1.74 -11.68
C GLY A 74 -12.17 -1.37 -10.47
N THR A 75 -13.35 -0.80 -10.72
CA THR A 75 -14.24 -0.27 -9.67
C THR A 75 -15.06 -1.33 -8.93
N SER A 76 -15.04 -2.60 -9.37
CA SER A 76 -15.87 -3.67 -8.76
C SER A 76 -15.48 -4.02 -7.32
N ILE A 77 -14.34 -3.51 -6.85
CA ILE A 77 -13.82 -3.71 -5.49
C ILE A 77 -14.14 -2.57 -4.52
N GLY A 78 -14.82 -1.52 -4.99
CA GLY A 78 -15.05 -0.28 -4.24
C GLY A 78 -15.45 -0.48 -2.77
N PRO A 79 -16.45 -1.32 -2.43
CA PRO A 79 -16.90 -1.52 -1.04
C PRO A 79 -15.89 -2.21 -0.10
N LEU A 80 -15.01 -3.06 -0.63
CA LEU A 80 -14.03 -3.83 0.17
C LEU A 80 -12.64 -3.19 0.16
N LEU A 81 -12.47 -2.15 -0.65
CA LEU A 81 -11.18 -1.54 -0.90
C LEU A 81 -10.47 -1.04 0.36
N LEU A 82 -11.16 -0.31 1.24
CA LEU A 82 -10.55 0.18 2.48
C LEU A 82 -10.10 -0.98 3.36
N SER A 83 -10.83 -2.10 3.35
CA SER A 83 -10.41 -3.32 4.05
C SER A 83 -9.12 -3.86 3.44
N ILE A 84 -9.01 -3.94 2.11
CA ILE A 84 -7.81 -4.44 1.44
C ILE A 84 -6.62 -3.50 1.69
N PHE A 85 -6.83 -2.19 1.56
CA PHE A 85 -5.82 -1.17 1.83
C PHE A 85 -5.35 -1.23 3.29
N ASN A 86 -6.27 -1.41 4.24
CA ASN A 86 -5.93 -1.60 5.64
C ASN A 86 -5.12 -2.89 5.88
N SER A 87 -5.44 -3.99 5.20
CA SER A 87 -4.63 -5.21 5.25
C SER A 87 -3.20 -4.96 4.75
N LEU A 88 -3.04 -4.28 3.61
CA LEU A 88 -1.71 -3.95 3.08
C LEU A 88 -0.91 -3.02 4.03
N LEU A 89 -1.58 -2.02 4.63
CA LEU A 89 -0.97 -1.17 5.65
C LEU A 89 -0.57 -1.94 6.92
N LYS A 90 -1.37 -2.91 7.34
CA LYS A 90 -1.05 -3.81 8.47
C LYS A 90 0.19 -4.65 8.15
N HIS A 91 0.29 -5.19 6.93
CA HIS A 91 1.50 -5.90 6.47
C HIS A 91 2.72 -5.00 6.47
N LEU A 92 2.58 -3.76 6.00
CA LEU A 92 3.66 -2.79 5.95
C LEU A 92 4.19 -2.45 7.34
N ARG A 93 3.30 -2.19 8.30
CA ARG A 93 3.65 -1.99 9.72
C ARG A 93 4.35 -3.20 10.32
N THR A 94 3.80 -4.39 10.09
CA THR A 94 4.38 -5.63 10.61
C THR A 94 5.77 -5.87 10.02
N SER A 95 5.97 -5.54 8.74
CA SER A 95 7.26 -5.64 8.06
C SER A 95 8.28 -4.65 8.60
N VAL A 96 7.86 -3.40 8.88
CA VAL A 96 8.69 -2.38 9.56
C VAL A 96 9.15 -2.86 10.93
N ASP A 97 8.23 -3.40 11.74
CA ASP A 97 8.56 -3.92 13.07
C ASP A 97 9.46 -5.15 13.00
N PHE A 98 9.22 -6.03 12.02
CA PHE A 98 10.03 -7.22 11.79
C PHE A 98 11.46 -6.88 11.36
N GLU A 99 11.64 -5.96 10.41
CA GLU A 99 12.94 -5.48 9.91
C GLU A 99 13.87 -5.00 11.03
N ARG A 100 13.28 -4.44 12.09
CA ARG A 100 13.99 -3.90 13.26
C ARG A 100 14.23 -4.90 14.38
N SER A 101 13.57 -6.05 14.30
CA SER A 101 13.74 -7.10 15.28
C SER A 101 15.04 -7.87 15.03
N ASP A 102 15.66 -8.40 16.08
CA ASP A 102 16.85 -9.27 15.98
C ASP A 102 16.58 -10.58 15.19
N LYS A 103 15.31 -10.85 14.83
CA LYS A 103 14.90 -12.01 14.05
C LYS A 103 15.06 -11.80 12.54
N CYS A 104 15.12 -10.55 12.07
CA CYS A 104 15.29 -10.27 10.65
C CYS A 104 16.74 -10.52 10.23
N LYS A 105 16.94 -11.56 9.43
CA LYS A 105 18.26 -11.92 8.89
C LYS A 105 18.60 -11.16 7.61
N ASP A 106 17.58 -10.71 6.89
CA ASP A 106 17.69 -10.07 5.58
C ASP A 106 16.86 -8.78 5.56
N SER A 107 17.42 -7.71 6.12
CA SER A 107 16.80 -6.37 6.18
C SER A 107 16.57 -5.80 4.78
N GLU A 108 17.41 -6.14 3.79
CA GLU A 108 17.26 -5.62 2.43
C GLU A 108 16.06 -6.26 1.72
N ALA A 109 15.91 -7.58 1.79
CA ALA A 109 14.74 -8.24 1.25
C ALA A 109 13.44 -7.77 1.94
N GLU A 110 13.50 -7.47 3.24
CA GLU A 110 12.36 -6.91 3.97
C GLU A 110 12.00 -5.51 3.49
N LYS A 111 12.98 -4.64 3.24
CA LYS A 111 12.76 -3.31 2.64
C LYS A 111 12.18 -3.41 1.23
N MET A 112 12.62 -4.38 0.44
CA MET A 112 12.02 -4.65 -0.88
C MET A 112 10.54 -5.07 -0.74
N TYR A 113 10.18 -5.82 0.30
CA TYR A 113 8.78 -6.15 0.59
C TYR A 113 7.96 -4.92 0.97
N GLN A 114 8.50 -4.06 1.84
CA GLN A 114 7.87 -2.78 2.19
C GLN A 114 7.63 -1.93 0.92
N GLU A 115 8.59 -1.86 0.02
CA GLU A 115 8.46 -1.12 -1.24
C GLU A 115 7.42 -1.74 -2.19
N ALA A 116 7.35 -3.07 -2.27
CA ALA A 116 6.33 -3.76 -3.04
C ALA A 116 4.92 -3.45 -2.53
N LEU A 117 4.72 -3.39 -1.20
CA LEU A 117 3.45 -3.01 -0.59
C LEU A 117 3.08 -1.55 -0.87
N ILE A 118 4.04 -0.63 -0.75
CA ILE A 118 3.83 0.81 -1.06
C ILE A 118 3.42 0.98 -2.52
N ASN A 119 4.11 0.31 -3.44
CA ASN A 119 3.78 0.36 -4.86
C ASN A 119 2.40 -0.24 -5.14
N ALA A 120 2.09 -1.41 -4.56
CA ALA A 120 0.76 -2.01 -4.70
C ALA A 120 -0.35 -1.07 -4.22
N MET A 121 -0.20 -0.44 -3.05
CA MET A 121 -1.15 0.55 -2.55
C MET A 121 -1.33 1.75 -3.50
N GLY A 122 -0.25 2.19 -4.16
CA GLY A 122 -0.32 3.21 -5.21
C GLY A 122 -1.05 2.77 -6.47
N ASP A 123 -0.84 1.53 -6.92
CA ASP A 123 -1.53 0.98 -8.08
C ASP A 123 -3.01 0.75 -7.80
N PHE A 124 -3.33 0.33 -6.57
CA PHE A 124 -4.69 0.29 -6.05
C PHE A 124 -5.32 1.66 -6.12
N ALA A 125 -4.67 2.71 -5.58
CA ALA A 125 -5.16 4.08 -5.66
C ALA A 125 -5.45 4.49 -7.11
N ASN A 126 -4.55 4.16 -8.05
CA ASN A 126 -4.70 4.50 -9.46
C ASN A 126 -5.91 3.87 -10.14
N ALA A 127 -6.34 2.69 -9.70
CA ALA A 127 -7.49 1.97 -10.26
C ALA A 127 -8.87 2.56 -9.85
N LEU A 128 -8.88 3.60 -9.01
CA LEU A 128 -10.09 4.04 -8.31
C LEU A 128 -10.56 5.45 -8.70
N PRO A 129 -11.84 5.74 -8.46
CA PRO A 129 -12.35 7.09 -8.46
C PRO A 129 -11.65 7.96 -7.41
N ASP A 130 -11.61 9.26 -7.67
CA ASP A 130 -10.87 10.20 -6.82
C ASP A 130 -11.41 10.32 -5.40
N TYR A 131 -12.72 10.14 -5.16
CA TYR A 131 -13.27 10.17 -3.80
C TYR A 131 -12.71 9.05 -2.92
N GLN A 132 -12.47 7.86 -3.47
CA GLN A 132 -11.86 6.76 -2.70
C GLN A 132 -10.38 6.99 -2.45
N LYS A 133 -9.68 7.69 -3.36
CA LYS A 133 -8.29 8.13 -3.10
C LYS A 133 -8.24 9.09 -1.92
N VAL A 134 -9.21 10.00 -1.80
CA VAL A 134 -9.33 10.87 -0.60
C VAL A 134 -9.52 10.03 0.66
N GLU A 135 -10.43 9.05 0.64
CA GLU A 135 -10.61 8.14 1.78
C GLU A 135 -9.32 7.40 2.15
N MET A 136 -8.57 6.90 1.16
CA MET A 136 -7.26 6.24 1.39
C MET A 136 -6.21 7.21 1.95
N MET A 137 -6.16 8.46 1.47
CA MET A 137 -5.27 9.49 2.01
C MET A 137 -5.61 9.81 3.47
N MET A 138 -6.89 10.04 3.78
CA MET A 138 -7.37 10.27 5.14
C MET A 138 -7.08 9.08 6.05
N PHE A 139 -7.31 7.86 5.56
CA PHE A 139 -7.02 6.63 6.28
C PHE A 139 -5.52 6.52 6.59
N THR A 140 -4.66 6.79 5.61
CA THR A 140 -3.20 6.75 5.80
C THR A 140 -2.76 7.77 6.84
N VAL A 141 -3.26 9.02 6.75
CA VAL A 141 -3.00 10.10 7.71
C VAL A 141 -3.41 9.72 9.13
N GLY A 142 -4.61 9.16 9.31
CA GLY A 142 -5.09 8.70 10.63
C GLY A 142 -4.28 7.54 11.22
N ASN A 143 -3.43 6.92 10.41
CA ASN A 143 -2.57 5.81 10.79
C ASN A 143 -1.11 6.24 11.07
N ILE A 144 -0.75 7.52 10.90
CA ILE A 144 0.60 8.01 11.19
C ILE A 144 0.79 8.18 12.70
N PRO A 145 1.79 7.52 13.32
CA PRO A 145 1.99 7.57 14.77
C PRO A 145 2.57 8.90 15.24
N ASN A 146 2.16 9.34 16.45
CA ASN A 146 2.83 10.34 17.31
C ASN A 146 3.45 11.55 16.59
N LEU A 147 2.61 12.55 16.27
CA LEU A 147 3.05 13.82 15.68
C LEU A 147 3.59 14.82 16.72
N ASP A 148 3.38 14.54 18.01
CA ASP A 148 3.89 15.35 19.12
C ASP A 148 5.38 15.05 19.40
N GLU A 149 6.23 16.06 19.22
CA GLU A 149 7.71 15.96 19.34
C GLU A 149 8.20 15.38 20.68
N LYS A 150 7.38 15.45 21.74
CA LYS A 150 7.76 15.07 23.11
C LYS A 150 7.78 13.55 23.34
N ARG A 151 7.22 12.73 22.44
CA ARG A 151 7.03 11.28 22.66
C ARG A 151 7.34 10.40 21.45
N VAL A 152 8.11 10.89 20.47
CA VAL A 152 8.47 10.10 19.30
C VAL A 152 9.45 9.00 19.71
N LYS A 153 9.05 7.73 19.57
CA LYS A 153 9.98 6.59 19.68
C LYS A 153 10.72 6.45 18.35
N GLN A 154 11.96 5.93 18.36
CA GLN A 154 12.70 5.61 17.12
C GLN A 154 11.91 4.62 16.20
N GLY A 155 11.05 3.81 16.83
CA GLY A 155 9.95 3.03 16.23
C GLY A 155 9.06 3.82 15.27
N ASP A 156 8.62 4.98 15.74
CA ASP A 156 7.58 5.80 15.13
C ASP A 156 8.13 6.61 13.95
N GLU A 157 9.39 7.07 13.99
CA GLU A 157 10.00 7.90 12.93
C GLU A 157 10.01 7.20 11.56
N PHE A 158 10.42 5.94 11.53
CA PHE A 158 10.44 5.19 10.26
C PHE A 158 9.05 4.82 9.80
N LEU A 159 8.13 4.51 10.72
CA LEU A 159 6.75 4.27 10.35
C LEU A 159 6.10 5.57 9.80
N GLN A 160 6.42 6.74 10.35
CA GLN A 160 6.05 8.03 9.76
C GLN A 160 6.61 8.16 8.35
N HIS A 161 7.91 7.88 8.15
CA HIS A 161 8.55 7.94 6.83
C HIS A 161 7.83 7.05 5.80
N VAL A 162 7.60 5.79 6.15
CA VAL A 162 6.95 4.79 5.29
C VAL A 162 5.48 5.15 4.98
N LEU A 163 4.75 5.67 5.96
CA LEU A 163 3.36 6.10 5.76
C LEU A 163 3.26 7.42 4.99
N VAL A 164 4.19 8.36 5.16
CA VAL A 164 4.27 9.56 4.31
C VAL A 164 4.62 9.19 2.88
N LYS A 165 5.54 8.23 2.67
CA LYS A 165 5.83 7.69 1.33
C LYS A 165 4.59 7.03 0.70
N THR A 166 3.84 6.27 1.49
CA THR A 166 2.56 5.66 1.06
C THR A 166 1.54 6.74 0.68
N LEU A 167 1.38 7.76 1.53
CA LEU A 167 0.47 8.88 1.30
C LEU A 167 0.83 9.64 0.02
N LEU A 168 2.12 9.93 -0.20
CA LEU A 168 2.61 10.55 -1.43
C LEU A 168 2.29 9.68 -2.65
N LYS A 169 2.50 8.36 -2.57
CA LYS A 169 2.18 7.44 -3.66
C LYS A 169 0.70 7.51 -4.04
N VAL A 170 -0.21 7.58 -3.07
CA VAL A 170 -1.65 7.76 -3.32
C VAL A 170 -1.95 9.15 -3.89
N ALA A 171 -1.36 10.21 -3.32
CA ALA A 171 -1.57 11.60 -3.75
C ALA A 171 -1.20 11.81 -5.23
N THR A 172 -0.12 11.18 -5.72
CA THR A 172 0.27 11.26 -7.16
C THR A 172 -0.75 10.67 -8.13
N LYS A 173 -1.76 9.94 -7.64
CA LYS A 173 -2.82 9.34 -8.47
C LYS A 173 -4.13 10.14 -8.43
N TYR A 174 -4.23 11.16 -7.59
CA TYR A 174 -5.42 11.99 -7.43
C TYR A 174 -5.47 13.09 -8.50
N ARG A 175 -6.61 13.24 -9.20
CA ARG A 175 -6.75 14.20 -10.33
C ARG A 175 -7.82 15.28 -10.11
N THR A 176 -8.71 15.13 -9.13
CA THR A 176 -9.93 15.96 -9.00
C THR A 176 -9.66 17.39 -8.48
N ALA A 177 -10.41 18.36 -9.02
CA ALA A 177 -10.25 19.81 -8.82
C ALA A 177 -10.71 20.37 -7.45
N TYR A 178 -11.38 19.57 -6.60
CA TYR A 178 -11.99 20.08 -5.37
C TYR A 178 -11.05 19.99 -4.17
N LEU A 179 -10.17 21.00 -4.01
CA LEU A 179 -9.26 21.14 -2.86
C LEU A 179 -9.96 20.98 -1.50
N ALA A 180 -11.17 21.52 -1.37
CA ALA A 180 -11.97 21.45 -0.14
C ALA A 180 -12.33 20.00 0.29
N THR A 181 -12.31 19.04 -0.65
CA THR A 181 -12.58 17.62 -0.33
C THR A 181 -11.36 16.91 0.27
N VAL A 182 -10.15 17.36 -0.07
CA VAL A 182 -8.89 16.76 0.38
C VAL A 182 -8.38 17.45 1.64
N PHE A 183 -8.36 18.78 1.65
CA PHE A 183 -7.89 19.58 2.77
C PHE A 183 -9.00 19.79 3.80
N THR A 184 -9.46 18.68 4.38
CA THR A 184 -10.21 18.74 5.64
C THR A 184 -9.29 19.31 6.73
N ASP A 185 -9.88 19.89 7.77
CA ASP A 185 -9.13 20.46 8.89
C ASP A 185 -8.14 19.45 9.49
N SER A 186 -8.58 18.21 9.69
CA SER A 186 -7.74 17.14 10.23
C SER A 186 -6.61 16.74 9.28
N PHE A 187 -6.86 16.64 7.98
CA PHE A 187 -5.83 16.33 6.99
C PHE A 187 -4.74 17.40 6.96
N LEU A 188 -5.15 18.66 6.86
CA LEU A 188 -4.24 19.80 6.79
C LEU A 188 -3.44 19.92 8.09
N HIS A 189 -4.10 19.80 9.25
CA HIS A 189 -3.43 19.82 10.54
C HIS A 189 -2.33 18.75 10.62
N THR A 190 -2.62 17.50 10.25
CA THR A 190 -1.60 16.44 10.25
C THR A 190 -0.46 16.72 9.29
N LEU A 191 -0.73 17.18 8.06
CA LEU A 191 0.34 17.53 7.13
C LEU A 191 1.21 18.67 7.66
N ILE A 192 0.64 19.68 8.31
CA ILE A 192 1.42 20.76 8.92
C ILE A 192 2.30 20.21 10.05
N GLN A 193 1.78 19.35 10.92
CA GLN A 193 2.60 18.72 11.96
C GLN A 193 3.75 17.89 11.37
N LEU A 194 3.49 17.13 10.30
CA LEU A 194 4.52 16.38 9.57
C LEU A 194 5.56 17.26 8.90
N ALA A 195 5.22 18.50 8.54
CA ALA A 195 6.19 19.45 8.02
C ALA A 195 7.14 19.99 9.10
N LEU A 196 6.83 19.76 10.38
CA LEU A 196 7.61 20.24 11.53
C LEU A 196 8.41 19.14 12.24
N VAL A 197 8.16 17.86 11.96
CA VAL A 197 8.89 16.76 12.63
C VAL A 197 10.40 16.83 12.37
N LYS A 198 11.19 16.21 13.24
CA LYS A 198 12.66 16.23 13.18
C LYS A 198 13.25 15.52 11.97
N ASP A 199 12.60 14.48 11.46
CA ASP A 199 13.07 13.72 10.31
C ASP A 199 12.99 14.55 9.00
N PRO A 200 14.12 14.86 8.35
CA PRO A 200 14.13 15.63 7.10
C PRO A 200 13.42 14.91 5.94
N GLN A 201 13.43 13.58 5.91
CA GLN A 201 12.77 12.81 4.85
C GLN A 201 11.25 12.89 4.96
N VAL A 202 10.73 12.85 6.19
CA VAL A 202 9.29 13.05 6.44
C VAL A 202 8.87 14.46 6.03
N ARG A 203 9.66 15.48 6.39
CA ARG A 203 9.39 16.87 5.95
C ARG A 203 9.41 17.03 4.44
N LEU A 204 10.41 16.46 3.75
CA LEU A 204 10.50 16.49 2.30
C LEU A 204 9.31 15.80 1.64
N GLY A 205 8.95 14.60 2.08
CA GLY A 205 7.79 13.86 1.58
C GLY A 205 6.48 14.64 1.78
N THR A 206 6.34 15.32 2.92
CA THR A 206 5.20 16.19 3.22
C THR A 206 5.13 17.39 2.29
N GLN A 207 6.26 18.05 2.01
CA GLN A 207 6.32 19.13 1.01
C GLN A 207 5.98 18.64 -0.39
N GLN A 208 6.45 17.45 -0.77
CA GLN A 208 6.09 16.81 -2.04
C GLN A 208 4.59 16.51 -2.12
N ILE A 209 3.95 16.10 -1.02
CA ILE A 209 2.50 15.92 -0.96
C ILE A 209 1.79 17.25 -1.16
N PHE A 210 2.20 18.31 -0.46
CA PHE A 210 1.64 19.65 -0.66
C PHE A 210 1.78 20.10 -2.10
N HIS A 211 2.97 20.00 -2.70
CA HIS A 211 3.18 20.32 -4.10
C HIS A 211 2.30 19.46 -5.02
N THR A 212 2.25 18.15 -4.82
CA THR A 212 1.43 17.25 -5.66
C THR A 212 -0.06 17.61 -5.60
N LEU A 213 -0.57 18.01 -4.43
CA LEU A 213 -1.98 18.33 -4.24
C LEU A 213 -2.34 19.78 -4.64
N LEU A 214 -1.38 20.71 -4.60
CA LEU A 214 -1.56 22.14 -4.92
C LEU A 214 -1.15 22.50 -6.36
N ASP A 215 0.00 21.98 -6.82
CA ASP A 215 0.55 22.18 -8.15
C ASP A 215 -0.12 21.22 -9.13
N ARG A 216 -1.20 21.72 -9.74
CA ARG A 216 -2.10 20.96 -10.63
C ARG A 216 -1.86 21.30 -12.12
N PHE A 217 -0.71 21.89 -12.46
CA PHE A 217 -0.36 22.37 -13.81
C PHE A 217 0.84 21.66 -14.45
N VAL A 218 1.01 20.34 -14.30
CA VAL A 218 1.94 19.60 -15.19
C VAL A 218 1.39 18.20 -15.53
N HIS A 219 0.87 18.12 -16.76
CA HIS A 219 0.50 16.97 -17.61
C HIS A 219 -0.84 16.24 -17.39
#